data_AF-A0A8T3M2D7-F1
#
_entry.id   AF-A0A8T3M2D7-F1
#
_cell.length_a   1.000
_cell.length_b   1.000
_cell.length_c   1.000
_cell.angle_alpha   90.00
_cell.angle_beta   90.00
_cell.angle_gamma   90.00
#
_symmetry.space_group_name_H-M   'P 1'
#
loop_
_entity.id
_entity.type
_entity.pdbx_description
1 polymer ?
#
loop_
_entity_poly.entity_id
_entity_poly.type
_entity_poly.pdbx_seq_one_letter_code
_entity_poly.pdbx_strand_id
1 'polypeptide(L)'
;MDQAGARPHPPGDYPVVVVGSGPGGIQASHSLSALGIGHAVISADAAPGGMFRQFPFFQRLLSWTKPHAPFPHHSREYEWYDLNSLVSHDPSLRAVMPPLMDGSSDFPSRQEMADGIVSFAQRAKVRVRHDCRWESTRRDGDRFVLLTSDGEYRTRAAIFAVGVARPWKPATPGFETVPHYVDTRPAQTYAGKRLFIAGKQNSGFELASGLLAWASRIVLASPRATSLSVNLHSLSGIRARYLQPREDANLGNGVFILDASIERIERAGSTFLVHTRGSLTGEPLAVEADEVIAATGFQCPVGDLPSLGVSVFGQNRLPAMTPSFESADVPGIYFAGTIGQGVPGLQKFGIGSNSGAVHGARYNARLMVKDLARRHLGLEIPHPIIPPAELVTYLLDELSTAPELWNQQGYLARAVIREGDGSTRDEGIVALADWVDRSGPDGVAVAVETDDQGVIRPVAYRRSGGRVRGDTPLPPHPLHDFRTADHERLMTEVVASAGLSALGRA
;
A
#
# COMPACT_ATOMS: atom_id res chain seq x y z
N MET A 1 6.26 40.44 -4.16
CA MET A 1 7.67 40.18 -4.51
C MET A 1 7.94 38.71 -4.21
N ASP A 2 7.65 37.83 -5.18
CA ASP A 2 8.00 36.42 -5.05
C ASP A 2 9.52 36.31 -5.08
N GLN A 3 10.12 35.81 -4.00
CA GLN A 3 11.54 35.45 -3.99
C GLN A 3 11.73 34.21 -4.87
N ALA A 4 11.90 34.44 -6.17
CA ALA A 4 12.39 33.44 -7.10
C ALA A 4 13.76 32.95 -6.61
N GLY A 5 13.79 31.78 -5.96
CA GLY A 5 15.00 31.17 -5.41
C GLY A 5 14.87 30.62 -3.99
N ALA A 6 13.84 30.98 -3.23
CA ALA A 6 13.63 30.41 -1.90
C ALA A 6 13.07 28.98 -1.98
N ARG A 7 13.81 27.98 -1.47
CA ARG A 7 13.30 26.61 -1.30
C ARG A 7 12.01 26.65 -0.46
N PRO A 8 10.95 25.90 -0.85
CA PRO A 8 9.68 25.94 -0.13
C PRO A 8 9.83 25.45 1.31
N HIS A 9 8.84 25.78 2.13
CA HIS A 9 8.71 25.34 3.52
C HIS A 9 9.98 25.57 4.36
N PRO A 10 10.43 26.82 4.60
CA PRO A 10 11.57 27.05 5.49
C PRO A 10 11.32 26.46 6.89
N PRO A 11 12.36 26.10 7.66
CA PRO A 11 12.21 25.67 9.05
C PRO A 11 11.34 26.66 9.85
N GLY A 12 10.47 26.13 10.71
CA GLY A 12 9.49 26.94 11.42
C GLY A 12 8.29 26.13 11.92
N ASP A 13 7.24 26.84 12.31
CA ASP A 13 6.00 26.27 12.82
C ASP A 13 5.01 25.96 11.69
N TYR A 14 4.51 24.73 11.67
CA TYR A 14 3.47 24.26 10.74
C TYR A 14 2.40 23.49 11.51
N PRO A 15 1.12 23.53 11.07
CA PRO A 15 0.08 22.67 11.65
C PRO A 15 0.41 21.18 11.50
N VAL A 16 0.97 20.81 10.35
CA VAL A 16 1.40 19.44 10.01
C VAL A 16 2.74 19.48 9.28
N VAL A 17 3.60 18.50 9.55
CA VAL A 17 4.83 18.25 8.78
C VAL A 17 4.77 16.85 8.17
N VAL A 18 4.99 16.74 6.86
CA VAL A 18 5.08 15.48 6.12
C VAL A 18 6.53 15.18 5.78
N VAL A 19 7.01 13.99 6.16
CA VAL A 19 8.38 13.52 5.90
C VAL A 19 8.36 12.48 4.78
N GLY A 20 8.92 12.83 3.62
CA GLY A 20 9.08 11.97 2.46
C GLY A 20 8.30 12.44 1.22
N SER A 21 8.91 12.30 0.04
CA SER A 21 8.34 12.69 -1.27
C SER A 21 8.00 11.50 -2.17
N GLY A 22 7.84 10.31 -1.60
CA GLY A 22 7.28 9.15 -2.30
C GLY A 22 5.76 9.27 -2.49
N PRO A 23 5.12 8.28 -3.14
CA PRO A 23 3.68 8.30 -3.40
C PRO A 23 2.82 8.60 -2.16
N GLY A 24 3.16 8.01 -1.01
CA GLY A 24 2.45 8.23 0.26
C GLY A 24 2.51 9.68 0.74
N GLY A 25 3.68 10.32 0.65
CA GLY A 25 3.87 11.71 1.09
C GLY A 25 3.20 12.70 0.14
N ILE A 26 3.29 12.47 -1.18
CA ILE A 26 2.62 13.30 -2.19
C ILE A 26 1.10 13.18 -2.06
N GLN A 27 0.56 11.97 -1.88
CA GLN A 27 -0.88 11.78 -1.67
C GLN A 27 -1.35 12.43 -0.36
N ALA A 28 -0.60 12.28 0.73
CA ALA A 28 -0.93 12.90 2.01
C ALA A 28 -0.93 14.43 1.91
N SER A 29 0.09 15.02 1.29
CA SER A 29 0.17 16.47 1.02
C SER A 29 -0.99 16.96 0.18
N HIS A 30 -1.34 16.26 -0.90
CA HIS A 30 -2.50 16.58 -1.72
C HIS A 30 -3.80 16.54 -0.91
N SER A 31 -3.97 15.51 -0.08
CA SER A 31 -5.17 15.33 0.74
C SER A 31 -5.29 16.39 1.83
N LEU A 32 -4.17 16.85 2.40
CA LEU A 32 -4.12 17.98 3.34
C LEU A 32 -4.51 19.30 2.63
N SER A 33 -3.94 19.56 1.45
CA SER A 33 -4.28 20.74 0.64
C SER A 33 -5.75 20.78 0.26
N ALA A 34 -6.34 19.63 -0.09
CA ALA A 34 -7.76 19.53 -0.43
C ALA A 34 -8.70 19.87 0.75
N LEU A 35 -8.22 19.77 1.99
CA LEU A 35 -8.94 20.22 3.20
C LEU A 35 -8.50 21.62 3.67
N GLY A 36 -7.67 22.33 2.90
CA GLY A 36 -7.16 23.65 3.28
C GLY A 36 -6.16 23.64 4.44
N ILE A 37 -5.57 22.49 4.78
CA ILE A 37 -4.66 22.37 5.92
C ILE A 37 -3.25 22.80 5.51
N GLY A 38 -2.76 23.88 6.12
CA GLY A 38 -1.38 24.33 5.96
C GLY A 38 -0.39 23.28 6.48
N HIS A 39 0.64 22.96 5.69
CA HIS A 39 1.62 21.96 6.04
C HIS A 39 2.96 22.16 5.32
N ALA A 40 4.03 21.63 5.90
CA ALA A 40 5.32 21.48 5.24
C ALA A 40 5.48 20.06 4.70
N VAL A 41 6.16 19.93 3.55
CA VAL A 41 6.65 18.63 3.04
C VAL A 41 8.16 18.71 2.92
N ILE A 42 8.87 17.82 3.63
CA ILE A 42 10.33 17.73 3.60
C ILE A 42 10.76 16.36 3.07
N SER A 43 11.86 16.30 2.34
CA SER A 43 12.40 15.04 1.85
C SER A 43 13.91 15.08 1.70
N ALA A 44 14.56 13.97 2.02
CA ALA A 44 15.98 13.75 1.70
C ALA A 44 16.20 13.51 0.20
N ASP A 45 15.16 13.13 -0.55
CA ASP A 45 15.26 12.94 -1.99
C ASP A 45 15.49 14.27 -2.71
N ALA A 46 16.27 14.26 -3.78
CA ALA A 46 16.48 15.42 -4.65
C ALA A 46 15.25 15.77 -5.52
N ALA A 47 14.30 14.85 -5.69
CA ALA A 47 13.05 15.07 -6.43
C ALA A 47 11.99 14.01 -6.05
N PRO A 48 10.69 14.19 -6.39
CA PRO A 48 9.64 13.23 -6.06
C PRO A 48 9.88 11.83 -6.64
N GLY A 49 9.19 10.84 -6.07
CA GLY A 49 9.15 9.46 -6.58
C GLY A 49 9.57 8.40 -5.57
N GLY A 50 10.36 8.76 -4.55
CA GLY A 50 10.86 7.82 -3.53
C GLY A 50 11.55 6.61 -4.17
N MET A 51 11.17 5.40 -3.75
CA MET A 51 11.79 4.15 -4.24
C MET A 51 11.71 3.96 -5.77
N PHE A 52 10.71 4.53 -6.45
CA PHE A 52 10.54 4.39 -7.89
C PHE A 52 11.60 5.16 -8.70
N ARG A 53 12.38 6.01 -8.04
CA ARG A 53 13.59 6.60 -8.63
C ARG A 53 14.67 5.56 -8.89
N GLN A 54 14.61 4.39 -8.23
CA GLN A 54 15.64 3.36 -8.29
C GLN A 54 15.11 1.97 -8.69
N PHE A 55 13.94 1.55 -8.21
CA PHE A 55 13.42 0.18 -8.39
C PHE A 55 12.05 0.17 -9.10
N PRO A 56 11.67 -0.91 -9.82
CA PRO A 56 12.38 -2.19 -10.02
C PRO A 56 13.55 -2.14 -11.02
N PHE A 57 14.38 -3.20 -11.06
CA PHE A 57 15.56 -3.28 -11.94
C PHE A 57 15.23 -3.76 -13.35
N PHE A 58 14.32 -4.72 -13.48
CA PHE A 58 13.92 -5.27 -14.79
C PHE A 58 12.76 -4.46 -15.42
N GLN A 59 12.89 -3.14 -15.24
CA GLN A 59 12.17 -2.03 -15.85
C GLN A 59 10.67 -1.91 -15.62
N ARG A 60 9.88 -2.94 -15.28
CA ARG A 60 8.41 -2.80 -15.14
C ARG A 60 7.89 -3.20 -13.77
N LEU A 61 6.86 -2.48 -13.32
CA LEU A 61 6.20 -2.67 -12.04
C LEU A 61 5.48 -4.03 -11.93
N LEU A 62 5.12 -4.37 -10.70
CA LEU A 62 4.26 -5.51 -10.40
C LEU A 62 2.76 -5.18 -10.46
N SER A 63 2.39 -3.91 -10.34
CA SER A 63 1.02 -3.39 -10.47
C SER A 63 0.77 -2.92 -11.90
N TRP A 64 -0.43 -3.17 -12.42
CA TRP A 64 -0.82 -2.74 -13.77
C TRP A 64 -1.69 -1.49 -13.74
N THR A 65 -1.70 -0.76 -14.84
CA THR A 65 -2.66 0.29 -15.16
C THR A 65 -3.24 -0.08 -16.51
N LYS A 66 -4.57 -0.21 -16.61
CA LYS A 66 -5.22 -0.61 -17.87
C LYS A 66 -5.56 0.64 -18.69
N PRO A 67 -4.85 0.96 -19.79
CA PRO A 67 -5.09 2.19 -20.55
C PRO A 67 -6.50 2.22 -21.15
N HIS A 68 -7.01 1.05 -21.54
CA HIS A 68 -8.33 0.85 -22.12
C HIS A 68 -9.27 0.14 -21.13
N ALA A 69 -9.88 0.91 -20.24
CA ALA A 69 -10.88 0.44 -19.27
C ALA A 69 -12.29 0.92 -19.65
N PRO A 70 -13.37 0.34 -19.11
CA PRO A 70 -14.75 0.71 -19.48
C PRO A 70 -15.22 2.06 -18.91
N PHE A 71 -14.33 2.82 -18.27
CA PHE A 71 -14.63 4.12 -17.68
C PHE A 71 -13.75 5.23 -18.26
N PRO A 72 -14.28 6.46 -18.42
CA PRO A 72 -13.46 7.61 -18.80
C PRO A 72 -12.34 7.87 -17.80
N HIS A 73 -11.15 8.25 -18.27
CA HIS A 73 -9.97 8.51 -17.42
C HIS A 73 -10.20 9.57 -16.32
N HIS A 74 -11.13 10.51 -16.53
CA HIS A 74 -11.47 11.55 -15.56
C HIS A 74 -12.52 11.11 -14.52
N SER A 75 -13.08 9.90 -14.64
CA SER A 75 -14.08 9.36 -13.73
C SER A 75 -13.43 8.76 -12.48
N ARG A 76 -14.19 8.62 -11.39
CA ARG A 76 -13.69 8.01 -10.14
C ARG A 76 -13.49 6.50 -10.35
N GLU A 77 -14.42 5.88 -11.05
CA GLU A 77 -14.48 4.43 -11.31
C GLU A 77 -13.23 3.94 -12.06
N TYR A 78 -12.65 4.78 -12.93
CA TYR A 78 -11.40 4.46 -13.62
C TYR A 78 -10.23 4.20 -12.65
N GLU A 79 -10.23 4.79 -11.45
CA GLU A 79 -9.20 4.54 -10.43
C GLU A 79 -9.13 3.05 -10.03
N TRP A 80 -10.17 2.25 -10.25
CA TRP A 80 -10.12 0.79 -10.06
C TRP A 80 -9.13 0.13 -11.02
N TYR A 81 -9.05 0.62 -12.25
CA TYR A 81 -8.25 0.03 -13.32
C TYR A 81 -6.84 0.64 -13.41
N ASP A 82 -6.60 1.74 -12.72
CA ASP A 82 -5.30 2.38 -12.62
C ASP A 82 -4.73 2.16 -11.22
N LEU A 83 -3.82 1.20 -11.08
CA LEU A 83 -3.24 0.87 -9.77
C LEU A 83 -2.04 1.74 -9.39
N ASN A 84 -1.64 2.68 -10.24
CA ASN A 84 -0.35 3.37 -10.14
C ASN A 84 -0.47 4.90 -10.07
N SER A 85 -1.57 5.51 -10.54
CA SER A 85 -1.82 6.93 -10.27
C SER A 85 -2.17 7.21 -8.81
N LEU A 86 -1.83 8.41 -8.36
CA LEU A 86 -2.41 9.00 -7.14
C LEU A 86 -3.85 9.46 -7.42
N VAL A 87 -4.64 9.65 -6.36
CA VAL A 87 -6.10 9.89 -6.47
C VAL A 87 -6.49 11.30 -6.05
N SER A 88 -7.55 11.81 -6.67
CA SER A 88 -8.06 13.15 -6.43
C SER A 88 -9.57 13.24 -6.68
N HIS A 89 -10.21 14.21 -6.02
CA HIS A 89 -11.57 14.63 -6.36
C HIS A 89 -11.60 15.56 -7.58
N ASP A 90 -10.48 16.21 -7.91
CA ASP A 90 -10.30 17.00 -9.12
C ASP A 90 -10.10 16.05 -10.32
N PRO A 91 -11.04 16.03 -11.30
CA PRO A 91 -10.94 15.16 -12.46
C PRO A 91 -9.68 15.38 -13.31
N SER A 92 -9.07 16.57 -13.27
CA SER A 92 -7.85 16.88 -14.04
C SER A 92 -6.59 16.23 -13.48
N LEU A 93 -6.65 15.71 -12.25
CA LEU A 93 -5.57 15.04 -11.54
C LEU A 93 -5.72 13.50 -11.52
N ARG A 94 -6.78 12.97 -12.12
CA ARG A 94 -7.02 11.52 -12.23
C ARG A 94 -6.27 10.93 -13.42
N ALA A 95 -6.02 9.62 -13.35
CA ALA A 95 -5.45 8.84 -14.45
C ALA A 95 -4.21 9.50 -15.08
N VAL A 96 -3.24 9.87 -14.23
CA VAL A 96 -1.99 10.48 -14.70
C VAL A 96 -1.12 9.46 -15.43
N MET A 97 -1.21 8.18 -15.06
CA MET A 97 -0.36 7.11 -15.59
C MET A 97 -0.67 6.71 -17.05
N PRO A 98 -1.92 6.44 -17.47
CA PRO A 98 -2.20 5.94 -18.82
C PRO A 98 -1.63 6.80 -19.96
N PRO A 99 -1.71 8.15 -19.92
CA PRO A 99 -1.12 8.99 -20.97
C PRO A 99 0.43 8.95 -21.04
N LEU A 100 1.09 8.47 -19.99
CA LEU A 100 2.55 8.36 -19.91
C LEU A 100 3.06 7.00 -20.37
N MET A 101 2.18 6.00 -20.47
CA MET A 101 2.56 4.65 -20.85
C MET A 101 2.73 4.53 -22.36
N ASP A 102 3.77 3.82 -22.79
CA ASP A 102 4.09 3.60 -24.21
C ASP A 102 3.16 2.60 -24.94
N GLY A 103 2.27 1.94 -24.21
CA GLY A 103 1.33 0.95 -24.73
C GLY A 103 1.92 -0.44 -24.99
N SER A 104 3.21 -0.66 -24.73
CA SER A 104 3.85 -1.98 -24.90
C SER A 104 3.57 -2.94 -23.74
N SER A 105 3.04 -2.44 -22.62
CA SER A 105 2.62 -3.25 -21.47
C SER A 105 1.63 -2.50 -20.59
N ASP A 106 0.68 -3.23 -19.99
CA ASP A 106 -0.17 -2.70 -18.92
C ASP A 106 0.58 -2.56 -17.59
N PHE A 107 1.81 -3.08 -17.47
CA PHE A 107 2.68 -2.84 -16.31
C PHE A 107 3.57 -1.63 -16.59
N PRO A 108 3.36 -0.47 -15.94
CA PRO A 108 4.20 0.70 -16.20
C PRO A 108 5.67 0.39 -15.96
N SER A 109 6.53 1.00 -16.75
CA SER A 109 7.95 1.02 -16.49
C SER A 109 8.25 1.80 -15.21
N ARG A 110 9.42 1.57 -14.62
CA ARG A 110 9.92 2.33 -13.49
C ARG A 110 9.96 3.83 -13.83
N GLN A 111 10.40 4.14 -15.05
CA GLN A 111 10.50 5.52 -15.52
C GLN A 111 9.10 6.14 -15.65
N GLU A 112 8.16 5.43 -16.29
CA GLU A 112 6.75 5.86 -16.41
C GLU A 112 6.13 6.09 -15.02
N MET A 113 6.41 5.22 -14.04
CA MET A 113 5.96 5.40 -12.66
C MET A 113 6.53 6.67 -12.00
N ALA A 114 7.84 6.87 -12.14
CA ALA A 114 8.51 8.05 -11.59
C ALA A 114 7.96 9.34 -12.21
N ASP A 115 7.78 9.35 -13.53
CA ASP A 115 7.22 10.47 -14.28
C ASP A 115 5.76 10.73 -13.89
N GLY A 116 4.98 9.69 -13.64
CA GLY A 116 3.60 9.81 -13.15
C GLY A 116 3.51 10.49 -11.78
N ILE A 117 4.41 10.15 -10.84
CA ILE A 117 4.45 10.79 -9.51
C ILE A 117 4.86 12.27 -9.65
N VAL A 118 5.88 12.56 -10.48
CA VAL A 118 6.33 13.94 -10.74
C VAL A 118 5.21 14.75 -11.39
N SER A 119 4.55 14.20 -12.40
CA SER A 119 3.43 14.83 -13.12
C SER A 119 2.27 15.13 -12.18
N PHE A 120 1.88 14.18 -11.31
CA PHE A 120 0.85 14.44 -10.31
C PHE A 120 1.28 15.55 -9.34
N ALA A 121 2.49 15.49 -8.78
CA ALA A 121 2.98 16.50 -7.83
C ALA A 121 2.99 17.92 -8.45
N GLN A 122 3.40 18.03 -9.72
CA GLN A 122 3.39 19.31 -10.46
C GLN A 122 1.97 19.82 -10.69
N ARG A 123 1.07 18.99 -11.23
CA ARG A 123 -0.32 19.38 -11.54
C ARG A 123 -1.09 19.73 -10.25
N ALA A 124 -0.89 18.95 -9.19
CA ALA A 124 -1.47 19.19 -7.87
C ALA A 124 -0.77 20.31 -7.07
N LYS A 125 0.29 20.92 -7.62
CA LYS A 125 1.09 21.99 -6.98
C LYS A 125 1.63 21.60 -5.60
N VAL A 126 1.97 20.32 -5.41
CA VAL A 126 2.62 19.83 -4.21
C VAL A 126 4.06 20.33 -4.17
N ARG A 127 4.33 21.32 -3.31
CA ARG A 127 5.68 21.84 -3.11
C ARG A 127 6.40 21.03 -2.05
N VAL A 128 7.61 20.56 -2.36
CA VAL A 128 8.45 19.79 -1.45
C VAL A 128 9.78 20.48 -1.25
N ARG A 129 10.24 20.52 0.00
CA ARG A 129 11.60 20.90 0.33
C ARG A 129 12.52 19.69 0.18
N HIS A 130 13.12 19.58 -1.00
CA HIS A 130 14.11 18.55 -1.32
C HIS A 130 15.47 18.82 -0.65
N ASP A 131 16.29 17.77 -0.60
CA ASP A 131 17.60 17.77 0.05
C ASP A 131 17.54 18.21 1.54
N CYS A 132 16.39 17.97 2.18
CA CYS A 132 16.13 18.27 3.57
C CYS A 132 15.91 16.96 4.32
N ARG A 133 17.00 16.42 4.87
CA ARG A 133 16.98 15.13 5.58
C ARG A 133 16.41 15.32 6.98
N TRP A 134 15.38 14.54 7.32
CA TRP A 134 14.93 14.37 8.70
C TRP A 134 15.97 13.55 9.49
N GLU A 135 16.37 14.05 10.67
CA GLU A 135 17.45 13.49 11.47
C GLU A 135 16.99 12.94 12.81
N SER A 136 16.07 13.66 13.48
CA SER A 136 15.50 13.23 14.75
C SER A 136 14.15 13.89 15.03
N THR A 137 13.41 13.34 15.98
CA THR A 137 12.11 13.83 16.47
C THR A 137 12.10 13.81 17.99
N ARG A 138 11.74 14.95 18.58
CA ARG A 138 11.52 15.04 20.04
C ARG A 138 10.15 15.65 20.34
N ARG A 139 9.60 15.31 21.50
CA ARG A 139 8.41 15.96 22.04
C ARG A 139 8.79 17.27 22.74
N ASP A 140 7.95 18.28 22.59
CA ASP A 140 8.08 19.61 23.20
C ASP A 140 6.68 20.10 23.60
N GLY A 141 6.28 19.80 24.85
CA GLY A 141 4.91 20.00 25.31
C GLY A 141 3.88 19.22 24.51
N ASP A 142 2.88 19.92 23.94
CA ASP A 142 1.84 19.38 23.06
C ASP A 142 2.28 19.22 21.60
N ARG A 143 3.54 19.54 21.29
CA ARG A 143 4.10 19.54 19.92
C ARG A 143 5.24 18.55 19.77
N PHE A 144 5.59 18.32 18.52
CA PHE A 144 6.79 17.66 18.07
C PHE A 144 7.74 18.66 17.45
N VAL A 145 9.04 18.45 17.65
CA VAL A 145 10.08 19.12 16.91
C VAL A 145 10.88 18.11 16.12
N LEU A 146 10.86 18.29 14.80
CA LEU A 146 11.60 17.49 13.85
C LEU A 146 12.88 18.26 13.52
N LEU A 147 14.03 17.72 13.91
CA LEU A 147 15.32 18.23 13.49
C LEU A 147 15.59 17.74 12.06
N THR A 148 16.04 18.65 11.21
CA THR A 148 16.47 18.34 9.85
C THR A 148 17.82 18.97 9.55
N SER A 149 18.42 18.56 8.44
CA SER A 149 19.65 19.17 7.91
C SER A 149 19.55 20.66 7.60
N ASP A 150 18.33 21.22 7.53
CA ASP A 150 18.08 22.63 7.25
C ASP A 150 17.61 23.43 8.48
N GLY A 151 17.27 22.76 9.59
CA GLY A 151 16.77 23.40 10.81
C GLY A 151 15.59 22.65 11.44
N GLU A 152 14.98 23.26 12.46
CA GLU A 152 13.88 22.66 13.21
C GLU A 152 12.50 22.99 12.63
N TYR A 153 11.63 21.97 12.58
CA TYR A 153 10.22 22.12 12.25
C TYR A 153 9.37 21.77 13.46
N ARG A 154 8.46 22.66 13.85
CA ARG A 154 7.57 22.48 15.00
C ARG A 154 6.16 22.20 14.51
N THR A 155 5.51 21.17 15.06
CA THR A 155 4.18 20.76 14.61
C THR A 155 3.38 20.07 15.69
N ARG A 156 2.05 20.09 15.59
CA ARG A 156 1.16 19.28 16.45
C ARG A 156 1.03 17.84 15.96
N ALA A 157 1.07 17.66 14.64
CA ALA A 157 1.02 16.33 14.04
C ALA A 157 2.12 16.17 12.97
N ALA A 158 2.74 14.99 12.91
CA ALA A 158 3.75 14.66 11.93
C ALA A 158 3.37 13.39 11.18
N ILE A 159 3.47 13.42 9.85
CA ILE A 159 3.20 12.28 8.97
C ILE A 159 4.53 11.76 8.43
N PHE A 160 4.90 10.53 8.77
CA PHE A 160 6.09 9.85 8.25
C PHE A 160 5.73 8.98 7.06
N ALA A 161 6.08 9.45 5.87
CA ALA A 161 5.90 8.78 4.59
C ALA A 161 7.21 8.17 4.05
N VAL A 162 7.97 7.52 4.95
CA VAL A 162 9.35 7.06 4.69
C VAL A 162 9.43 5.66 4.04
N GLY A 163 8.29 5.01 3.84
CA GLY A 163 8.18 3.71 3.15
C GLY A 163 8.91 2.55 3.85
N VAL A 164 9.08 1.46 3.11
CA VAL A 164 9.80 0.24 3.54
C VAL A 164 10.90 -0.05 2.54
N ALA A 165 11.97 0.75 2.60
CA ALA A 165 12.98 0.84 1.54
C ALA A 165 14.42 0.69 2.02
N ARG A 166 14.66 0.48 3.33
CA ARG A 166 16.03 0.25 3.85
C ARG A 166 16.40 -1.22 3.62
N PRO A 167 17.44 -1.55 2.83
CA PRO A 167 17.86 -2.94 2.62
C PRO A 167 18.10 -3.67 3.94
N TRP A 168 17.67 -4.92 4.04
CA TRP A 168 17.93 -5.76 5.21
C TRP A 168 18.64 -7.04 4.81
N LYS A 169 19.67 -7.39 5.56
CA LYS A 169 20.39 -8.67 5.45
C LYS A 169 20.32 -9.42 6.78
N PRO A 170 20.13 -10.75 6.78
CA PRO A 170 20.24 -11.57 7.98
C PRO A 170 21.62 -11.45 8.63
N ALA A 171 21.69 -11.70 9.95
CA ALA A 171 22.95 -11.81 10.68
C ALA A 171 23.68 -13.15 10.44
N THR A 172 23.10 -14.03 9.61
CA THR A 172 23.72 -15.29 9.19
C THR A 172 25.09 -15.01 8.56
N PRO A 173 26.17 -15.72 8.97
CA PRO A 173 27.51 -15.46 8.48
C PRO A 173 27.64 -15.47 6.95
N GLY A 174 28.35 -14.49 6.40
CA GLY A 174 28.63 -14.33 4.98
C GLY A 174 27.69 -13.37 4.26
N PHE A 175 26.50 -13.07 4.79
CA PHE A 175 25.58 -12.11 4.17
C PHE A 175 26.17 -10.69 4.10
N GLU A 176 27.03 -10.32 5.04
CA GLU A 176 27.77 -9.05 5.03
C GLU A 176 28.64 -8.88 3.77
N THR A 177 29.04 -9.98 3.13
CA THR A 177 29.93 -9.98 1.95
C THR A 177 29.21 -10.04 0.61
N VAL A 178 27.90 -10.33 0.57
CA VAL A 178 27.15 -10.49 -0.68
C VAL A 178 26.33 -9.24 -1.01
N PRO A 179 26.17 -8.85 -2.29
CA PRO A 179 25.32 -7.72 -2.67
C PRO A 179 23.86 -7.94 -2.27
N HIS A 180 23.17 -6.88 -1.86
CA HIS A 180 21.71 -6.93 -1.71
C HIS A 180 21.05 -6.74 -3.08
N TYR A 181 19.75 -7.04 -3.18
CA TYR A 181 18.92 -6.74 -4.36
C TYR A 181 19.13 -5.31 -4.88
N VAL A 182 19.36 -4.33 -3.99
CA VAL A 182 19.56 -2.92 -4.38
C VAL A 182 20.89 -2.65 -5.09
N ASP A 183 21.82 -3.59 -5.03
CA ASP A 183 23.14 -3.52 -5.65
C ASP A 183 23.19 -4.34 -6.95
N THR A 184 22.02 -4.73 -7.49
CA THR A 184 21.90 -5.52 -8.72
C THR A 184 22.51 -4.75 -9.90
N ARG A 185 23.38 -5.44 -10.65
CA ARG A 185 24.09 -4.88 -11.82
C ARG A 185 23.30 -5.11 -13.11
N PRO A 186 23.69 -4.51 -14.25
CA PRO A 186 23.09 -4.82 -15.55
C PRO A 186 23.11 -6.33 -15.84
N ALA A 187 22.02 -6.84 -16.43
CA ALA A 187 21.78 -8.27 -16.63
C ALA A 187 22.93 -9.00 -17.34
N GLN A 188 23.54 -8.31 -18.33
CA GLN A 188 24.69 -8.77 -19.12
C GLN A 188 25.88 -9.18 -18.26
N THR A 189 26.06 -8.56 -17.08
CA THR A 189 27.17 -8.86 -16.17
C THR A 189 27.04 -10.21 -15.46
N TYR A 190 25.87 -10.85 -15.57
CA TYR A 190 25.57 -12.17 -15.05
C TYR A 190 25.59 -13.27 -16.13
N ALA A 191 25.93 -12.92 -17.38
CA ALA A 191 25.98 -13.87 -18.49
C ALA A 191 26.88 -15.08 -18.19
N GLY A 192 26.35 -16.28 -18.37
CA GLY A 192 27.06 -17.55 -18.15
C GLY A 192 27.33 -17.92 -16.69
N LYS A 193 26.96 -17.07 -15.72
CA LYS A 193 27.22 -17.31 -14.29
C LYS A 193 26.16 -18.18 -13.64
N ARG A 194 26.59 -18.94 -12.62
CA ARG A 194 25.73 -19.68 -11.68
C ARG A 194 25.32 -18.74 -10.56
N LEU A 195 24.03 -18.44 -10.46
CA LEU A 195 23.51 -17.48 -9.48
C LEU A 195 22.84 -18.19 -8.31
N PHE A 196 23.05 -17.66 -7.11
CA PHE A 196 22.27 -18.00 -5.92
C PHE A 196 21.52 -16.76 -5.42
N ILE A 197 20.19 -16.81 -5.41
CA ILE A 197 19.31 -15.73 -4.95
C ILE A 197 18.73 -16.15 -3.59
N ALA A 198 19.15 -15.45 -2.53
CA ALA A 198 18.64 -15.66 -1.19
C ALA A 198 17.30 -14.91 -1.01
N GLY A 199 16.19 -15.62 -1.21
CA GLY A 199 14.83 -15.10 -1.16
C GLY A 199 13.95 -15.62 -2.31
N LYS A 200 12.73 -16.05 -1.99
CA LYS A 200 11.77 -16.61 -2.95
C LYS A 200 10.45 -15.83 -3.03
N GLN A 201 10.48 -14.53 -2.75
CA GLN A 201 9.34 -13.63 -2.92
C GLN A 201 9.47 -12.82 -4.20
N ASN A 202 8.65 -11.78 -4.39
CA ASN A 202 8.61 -10.97 -5.60
C ASN A 202 9.97 -10.44 -6.05
N SER A 203 10.82 -9.93 -5.16
CA SER A 203 12.16 -9.45 -5.54
C SER A 203 13.06 -10.58 -6.06
N GLY A 204 13.03 -11.76 -5.43
CA GLY A 204 13.83 -12.91 -5.89
C GLY A 204 13.37 -13.42 -7.25
N PHE A 205 12.05 -13.49 -7.47
CA PHE A 205 11.46 -13.88 -8.74
C PHE A 205 11.60 -12.82 -9.83
N GLU A 206 11.59 -11.52 -9.48
CA GLU A 206 11.94 -10.45 -10.41
C GLU A 206 13.37 -10.63 -10.94
N LEU A 207 14.33 -10.84 -10.04
CA LEU A 207 15.73 -11.09 -10.42
C LEU A 207 15.84 -12.35 -11.27
N ALA A 208 15.20 -13.46 -10.85
CA ALA A 208 15.26 -14.70 -11.59
C ALA A 208 14.67 -14.57 -13.00
N SER A 209 13.51 -13.91 -13.16
CA SER A 209 12.91 -13.64 -14.47
C SER A 209 13.82 -12.77 -15.34
N GLY A 210 14.37 -11.70 -14.78
CA GLY A 210 15.23 -10.77 -15.52
C GLY A 210 16.59 -11.34 -15.93
N LEU A 211 17.11 -12.30 -15.15
CA LEU A 211 18.40 -12.93 -15.38
C LEU A 211 18.31 -14.29 -16.07
N LEU A 212 17.08 -14.80 -16.31
CA LEU A 212 16.85 -16.13 -16.87
C LEU A 212 17.56 -16.36 -18.21
N ALA A 213 17.53 -15.36 -19.10
CA ALA A 213 18.17 -15.43 -20.41
C ALA A 213 19.70 -15.24 -20.37
N TRP A 214 20.28 -14.91 -19.20
CA TRP A 214 21.69 -14.58 -19.05
C TRP A 214 22.45 -15.62 -18.24
N ALA A 215 21.90 -16.05 -17.11
CA ALA A 215 22.55 -16.98 -16.19
C ALA A 215 22.61 -18.40 -16.76
N SER A 216 23.68 -19.13 -16.46
CA SER A 216 23.77 -20.57 -16.79
C SER A 216 22.99 -21.46 -15.82
N ARG A 217 22.75 -20.95 -14.61
CA ARG A 217 21.95 -21.60 -13.56
C ARG A 217 21.44 -20.55 -12.58
N ILE A 218 20.22 -20.73 -12.07
CA ILE A 218 19.68 -19.89 -10.99
C ILE A 218 19.16 -20.78 -9.86
N VAL A 219 19.62 -20.54 -8.64
CA VAL A 219 19.06 -21.17 -7.44
C VAL A 219 18.34 -20.09 -6.63
N LEU A 220 17.05 -20.25 -6.36
CA LEU A 220 16.33 -19.42 -5.39
C LEU A 220 16.13 -20.22 -4.10
N ALA A 221 16.53 -19.67 -2.96
CA ALA A 221 16.39 -20.36 -1.67
C ALA A 221 15.80 -19.47 -0.59
N SER A 222 14.82 -20.01 0.14
CA SER A 222 14.36 -19.48 1.43
C SER A 222 13.61 -20.58 2.21
N PRO A 223 13.48 -20.47 3.54
CA PRO A 223 12.93 -21.57 4.34
C PRO A 223 11.48 -21.96 4.00
N ARG A 224 10.67 -20.99 3.60
CA ARG A 224 9.25 -21.21 3.30
C ARG A 224 9.04 -21.59 1.84
N ALA A 225 8.05 -22.44 1.60
CA ALA A 225 7.53 -22.73 0.27
C ALA A 225 7.06 -21.45 -0.43
N THR A 226 7.17 -21.44 -1.76
CA THR A 226 6.64 -20.36 -2.60
C THR A 226 5.13 -20.40 -2.67
N SER A 227 4.48 -19.24 -2.55
CA SER A 227 3.03 -19.08 -2.78
C SER A 227 2.78 -18.10 -3.91
N LEU A 228 1.79 -18.39 -4.76
CA LEU A 228 1.43 -17.56 -5.91
C LEU A 228 0.40 -16.51 -5.51
N SER A 229 0.55 -15.29 -6.01
CA SER A 229 -0.40 -14.20 -5.73
C SER A 229 -1.83 -14.54 -6.16
N VAL A 230 -1.96 -15.31 -7.25
CA VAL A 230 -3.26 -15.74 -7.81
C VAL A 230 -3.98 -16.76 -6.92
N ASN A 231 -3.24 -17.57 -6.16
CA ASN A 231 -3.83 -18.54 -5.22
C ASN A 231 -4.15 -17.87 -3.88
N LEU A 232 -3.34 -16.89 -3.48
CA LEU A 232 -3.54 -16.14 -2.23
C LEU A 232 -4.58 -15.03 -2.35
N HIS A 233 -5.05 -14.71 -3.57
CA HIS A 233 -5.86 -13.52 -3.85
C HIS A 233 -5.26 -12.24 -3.23
N SER A 234 -3.92 -12.16 -3.24
CA SER A 234 -3.15 -11.14 -2.52
C SER A 234 -1.84 -10.84 -3.24
N LEU A 235 -1.38 -9.60 -3.14
CA LEU A 235 -0.11 -9.15 -3.73
C LEU A 235 1.13 -9.62 -2.97
N SER A 236 0.95 -10.24 -1.81
CA SER A 236 2.01 -10.80 -0.96
C SER A 236 2.70 -12.02 -1.58
N GLY A 237 2.02 -12.75 -2.46
CA GLY A 237 2.60 -13.88 -3.21
C GLY A 237 3.40 -13.46 -4.42
N ILE A 238 4.09 -14.45 -5.04
CA ILE A 238 4.81 -14.26 -6.30
C ILE A 238 3.81 -13.91 -7.39
N ARG A 239 4.06 -12.79 -8.08
CA ARG A 239 3.19 -12.34 -9.17
C ARG A 239 3.29 -13.25 -10.39
N ALA A 240 2.15 -13.49 -11.05
CA ALA A 240 2.06 -14.34 -12.23
C ALA A 240 3.05 -13.96 -13.35
N ARG A 241 3.32 -12.67 -13.53
CA ARG A 241 4.29 -12.17 -14.53
C ARG A 241 5.73 -12.61 -14.28
N TYR A 242 6.05 -13.07 -13.07
CA TYR A 242 7.37 -13.60 -12.72
C TYR A 242 7.38 -15.14 -12.63
N LEU A 243 6.43 -15.84 -13.24
CA LEU A 243 6.37 -17.31 -13.11
C LEU A 243 7.27 -18.09 -14.06
N GLN A 244 7.88 -17.46 -15.06
CA GLN A 244 8.74 -18.16 -16.00
C GLN A 244 9.89 -18.96 -15.31
N PRO A 245 10.58 -18.45 -14.27
CA PRO A 245 11.56 -19.25 -13.52
C PRO A 245 10.95 -20.45 -12.79
N ARG A 246 9.68 -20.37 -12.36
CA ARG A 246 8.98 -21.51 -11.74
C ARG A 246 8.67 -22.58 -12.78
N GLU A 247 8.26 -22.18 -13.98
CA GLU A 247 8.04 -23.10 -15.10
C GLU A 247 9.35 -23.77 -15.52
N ASP A 248 10.44 -23.01 -15.65
CA ASP A 248 11.77 -23.55 -15.94
C ASP A 248 12.22 -24.61 -14.92
N ALA A 249 12.00 -24.32 -13.62
CA ALA A 249 12.29 -25.26 -12.55
C ALA A 249 11.45 -26.54 -12.63
N ASN A 250 10.17 -26.43 -13.00
CA ASN A 250 9.29 -27.59 -13.16
C ASN A 250 9.70 -28.47 -14.36
N LEU A 251 10.29 -27.87 -15.39
CA LEU A 251 10.79 -28.56 -16.58
C LEU A 251 12.21 -29.11 -16.40
N GLY A 252 12.92 -28.71 -15.34
CA GLY A 252 14.28 -29.19 -15.03
C GLY A 252 15.38 -28.56 -15.87
N ASN A 253 15.18 -27.35 -16.39
CA ASN A 253 16.05 -26.75 -17.42
C ASN A 253 17.26 -25.97 -16.87
N GLY A 254 17.15 -25.32 -15.71
CA GLY A 254 18.29 -24.56 -15.15
C GLY A 254 17.98 -23.73 -13.90
N VAL A 255 16.70 -23.56 -13.55
CA VAL A 255 16.27 -22.94 -12.31
C VAL A 255 15.99 -24.00 -11.23
N PHE A 256 16.47 -23.77 -10.02
CA PHE A 256 16.23 -24.61 -8.85
C PHE A 256 15.61 -23.77 -7.73
N ILE A 257 14.51 -24.26 -7.15
CA ILE A 257 13.78 -23.55 -6.10
C ILE A 257 13.84 -24.42 -4.83
N LEU A 258 14.57 -23.93 -3.82
CA LEU A 258 14.88 -24.68 -2.62
C LEU A 258 14.11 -24.16 -1.41
N ASP A 259 13.34 -25.04 -0.78
CA ASP A 259 12.78 -24.86 0.56
C ASP A 259 13.88 -25.18 1.58
N ALA A 260 14.74 -24.20 1.84
CA ALA A 260 15.93 -24.37 2.66
C ALA A 260 16.29 -23.10 3.45
N SER A 261 16.79 -23.28 4.68
CA SER A 261 17.49 -22.21 5.39
C SER A 261 18.90 -22.05 4.85
N ILE A 262 19.41 -20.83 4.89
CA ILE A 262 20.80 -20.51 4.55
C ILE A 262 21.53 -20.41 5.89
N GLU A 263 22.51 -21.29 6.12
CA GLU A 263 23.24 -21.39 7.40
C GLU A 263 24.52 -20.55 7.42
N ARG A 264 25.20 -20.47 6.28
CA ARG A 264 26.35 -19.59 6.05
C ARG A 264 26.67 -19.47 4.56
N ILE A 265 27.36 -18.40 4.20
CA ILE A 265 27.91 -18.17 2.86
C ILE A 265 29.43 -18.01 3.01
N GLU A 266 30.19 -18.84 2.32
CA GLU A 266 31.66 -18.79 2.34
C GLU A 266 32.19 -18.38 0.98
N ARG A 267 33.24 -17.57 0.96
CA ARG A 267 33.96 -17.29 -0.28
C ARG A 267 35.00 -18.37 -0.53
N ALA A 268 34.92 -19.02 -1.68
CA ALA A 268 35.82 -20.10 -2.11
C ALA A 268 36.57 -19.65 -3.37
N GLY A 269 37.66 -18.89 -3.18
CA GLY A 269 38.40 -18.28 -4.30
C GLY A 269 37.56 -17.23 -5.04
N SER A 270 37.26 -17.47 -6.32
CA SER A 270 36.43 -16.58 -7.13
C SER A 270 34.92 -16.88 -7.03
N THR A 271 34.53 -17.97 -6.39
CA THR A 271 33.13 -18.40 -6.24
C THR A 271 32.69 -18.32 -4.78
N PHE A 272 31.42 -18.64 -4.54
CA PHE A 272 30.80 -18.77 -3.24
C PHE A 272 30.36 -20.20 -3.03
N LEU A 273 30.46 -20.67 -1.78
CA LEU A 273 29.83 -21.89 -1.32
C LEU A 273 28.73 -21.52 -0.33
N VAL A 274 27.47 -21.73 -0.72
CA VAL A 274 26.30 -21.43 0.10
C VAL A 274 25.84 -22.70 0.80
N HIS A 275 25.96 -22.72 2.12
CA HIS A 275 25.55 -23.86 2.93
C HIS A 275 24.10 -23.69 3.33
N THR A 276 23.28 -24.67 2.94
CA THR A 276 21.85 -24.68 3.16
C THR A 276 21.42 -25.93 3.90
N ARG A 277 20.25 -25.87 4.55
CA ARG A 277 19.60 -27.02 5.16
C ARG A 277 18.16 -27.12 4.70
N GLY A 278 17.78 -28.26 4.14
CA GLY A 278 16.41 -28.49 3.68
C GLY A 278 15.42 -28.29 4.81
N SER A 279 14.40 -27.45 4.61
CA SER A 279 13.46 -27.08 5.66
C SER A 279 12.52 -28.23 6.08
N LEU A 280 12.30 -29.19 5.19
CA LEU A 280 11.51 -30.40 5.49
C LEU A 280 12.39 -31.62 5.79
N THR A 281 13.53 -31.75 5.11
CA THR A 281 14.38 -32.94 5.21
C THR A 281 15.42 -32.84 6.32
N GLY A 282 15.82 -31.63 6.73
CA GLY A 282 16.94 -31.41 7.64
C GLY A 282 18.31 -31.70 7.03
N GLU A 283 18.36 -32.14 5.77
CA GLU A 283 19.57 -32.55 5.09
C GLU A 283 20.41 -31.33 4.67
N PRO A 284 21.75 -31.36 4.90
CA PRO A 284 22.64 -30.31 4.46
C PRO A 284 22.87 -30.37 2.95
N LEU A 285 22.94 -29.21 2.31
CA LEU A 285 23.31 -29.06 0.92
C LEU A 285 24.21 -27.83 0.76
N ALA A 286 25.39 -28.03 0.18
CA ALA A 286 26.28 -26.93 -0.19
C ALA A 286 26.13 -26.64 -1.69
N VAL A 287 25.81 -25.39 -2.02
CA VAL A 287 25.57 -24.95 -3.39
C VAL A 287 26.68 -23.98 -3.80
N GLU A 288 27.47 -24.38 -4.79
CA GLU A 288 28.46 -23.48 -5.38
C GLU A 288 27.79 -22.46 -6.32
N ALA A 289 28.19 -21.19 -6.25
CA ALA A 289 27.68 -20.13 -7.11
C ALA A 289 28.79 -19.14 -7.45
N ASP A 290 28.75 -18.57 -8.65
CA ASP A 290 29.70 -17.53 -9.05
C ASP A 290 29.29 -16.18 -8.44
N GLU A 291 27.98 -15.98 -8.21
CA GLU A 291 27.42 -14.79 -7.59
C GLU A 291 26.29 -15.16 -6.62
N VAL A 292 26.21 -14.45 -5.50
CA VAL A 292 25.13 -14.56 -4.53
C VAL A 292 24.44 -13.20 -4.39
N ILE A 293 23.10 -13.17 -4.43
CA ILE A 293 22.32 -11.93 -4.29
C ILE A 293 21.33 -12.09 -3.13
N ALA A 294 21.38 -11.15 -2.18
CA ALA A 294 20.42 -11.07 -1.07
C ALA A 294 19.12 -10.39 -1.52
N ALA A 295 18.09 -11.18 -1.83
CA ALA A 295 16.71 -10.73 -2.05
C ALA A 295 15.89 -10.86 -0.75
N THR A 296 16.45 -10.36 0.35
CA THR A 296 16.02 -10.64 1.73
C THR A 296 15.02 -9.64 2.31
N GLY A 297 14.60 -8.65 1.52
CA GLY A 297 13.58 -7.68 1.88
C GLY A 297 14.14 -6.41 2.50
N PHE A 298 13.25 -5.63 3.11
CA PHE A 298 13.52 -4.26 3.52
C PHE A 298 12.95 -3.96 4.91
N GLN A 299 13.51 -2.94 5.54
CA GLN A 299 13.06 -2.35 6.80
C GLN A 299 12.51 -0.94 6.59
N CYS A 300 11.63 -0.54 7.51
CA CYS A 300 11.17 0.83 7.64
C CYS A 300 12.28 1.68 8.30
N PRO A 301 12.73 2.78 7.67
CA PRO A 301 13.71 3.67 8.27
C PRO A 301 13.03 4.64 9.25
N VAL A 302 12.47 4.10 10.34
CA VAL A 302 11.72 4.87 11.37
C VAL A 302 12.59 5.73 12.29
N GLY A 303 13.88 5.89 11.99
CA GLY A 303 14.81 6.73 12.75
C GLY A 303 14.75 6.48 14.27
N ASP A 304 14.57 7.58 15.00
CA ASP A 304 14.49 7.65 16.46
C ASP A 304 13.06 7.59 17.02
N LEU A 305 12.04 7.36 16.18
CA LEU A 305 10.65 7.23 16.63
C LEU A 305 10.47 6.16 17.73
N PRO A 306 11.20 5.02 17.74
CA PRO A 306 11.14 4.08 18.86
C PRO A 306 11.62 4.67 20.19
N SER A 307 12.63 5.56 20.16
CA SER A 307 13.08 6.28 21.35
C SER A 307 12.07 7.33 21.83
N LEU A 308 11.20 7.81 20.93
CA LEU A 308 10.05 8.67 21.24
C LEU A 308 8.85 7.88 21.82
N GLY A 309 8.88 6.54 21.76
CA GLY A 309 7.84 5.65 22.26
C GLY A 309 7.03 4.91 21.19
N VAL A 310 7.31 5.11 19.89
CA VAL A 310 6.61 4.38 18.82
C VAL A 310 7.03 2.91 18.82
N SER A 311 6.11 1.99 19.12
CA SER A 311 6.39 0.56 19.00
C SER A 311 6.57 0.16 17.54
N VAL A 312 7.51 -0.77 17.30
CA VAL A 312 7.73 -1.38 15.99
C VAL A 312 7.75 -2.90 16.09
N PHE A 313 7.32 -3.57 15.04
CA PHE A 313 7.21 -5.03 15.02
C PHE A 313 7.70 -5.66 13.72
N GLY A 314 8.02 -6.96 13.81
CA GLY A 314 8.45 -7.79 12.69
C GLY A 314 9.84 -7.46 12.16
N GLN A 315 10.33 -8.30 11.24
CA GLN A 315 11.64 -8.11 10.57
C GLN A 315 11.72 -6.75 9.88
N ASN A 316 10.61 -6.30 9.28
CA ASN A 316 10.52 -5.07 8.50
C ASN A 316 10.42 -3.82 9.38
N ARG A 317 10.37 -3.95 10.72
CA ARG A 317 10.26 -2.85 11.69
C ARG A 317 9.09 -1.90 11.39
N LEU A 318 7.92 -2.46 11.08
CA LEU A 318 6.71 -1.67 10.83
C LEU A 318 6.26 -1.01 12.13
N PRO A 319 5.82 0.27 12.13
CA PRO A 319 5.25 0.89 13.31
C PRO A 319 3.90 0.28 13.67
N ALA A 320 3.63 0.14 14.97
CA ALA A 320 2.30 -0.20 15.47
C ALA A 320 1.36 1.01 15.28
N MET A 321 0.22 0.77 14.64
CA MET A 321 -0.69 1.82 14.19
C MET A 321 -2.15 1.49 14.54
N THR A 322 -2.94 2.53 14.76
CA THR A 322 -4.40 2.46 14.76
C THR A 322 -4.93 2.22 13.34
N PRO A 323 -6.21 1.83 13.17
CA PRO A 323 -6.83 1.72 11.84
C PRO A 323 -6.81 3.02 11.01
N SER A 324 -6.60 4.18 11.65
CA SER A 324 -6.46 5.48 10.99
C SER A 324 -5.01 5.86 10.70
N PHE A 325 -4.07 4.93 10.85
CA PHE A 325 -2.63 5.09 10.58
C PHE A 325 -1.92 6.08 11.51
N GLU A 326 -2.52 6.40 12.65
CA GLU A 326 -1.84 7.05 13.78
C GLU A 326 -1.00 6.01 14.53
N SER A 327 0.12 6.39 15.13
CA SER A 327 0.86 5.55 16.06
C SER A 327 -0.06 5.07 17.18
N ALA A 328 0.00 3.78 17.52
CA ALA A 328 -0.76 3.23 18.63
C ALA A 328 -0.31 3.78 19.99
N ASP A 329 0.94 4.24 20.10
CA ASP A 329 1.56 4.63 21.37
C ASP A 329 1.80 6.15 21.49
N VAL A 330 1.95 6.86 20.37
CA VAL A 330 2.31 8.28 20.34
C VAL A 330 1.30 9.09 19.51
N PRO A 331 0.21 9.59 20.13
CA PRO A 331 -0.79 10.40 19.43
C PRO A 331 -0.18 11.62 18.74
N GLY A 332 -0.65 11.91 17.53
CA GLY A 332 -0.14 12.96 16.64
C GLY A 332 0.99 12.51 15.68
N ILE A 333 1.53 11.30 15.84
CA ILE A 333 2.45 10.69 14.87
C ILE A 333 1.64 9.79 13.93
N TYR A 334 1.69 10.06 12.63
CA TYR A 334 0.97 9.32 11.59
C TYR A 334 1.92 8.74 10.55
N PHE A 335 1.46 7.75 9.79
CA PHE A 335 2.27 7.08 8.76
C PHE A 335 1.52 6.95 7.43
N ALA A 336 2.21 7.26 6.33
CA ALA A 336 1.61 7.26 4.99
C ALA A 336 2.41 6.48 3.95
N GLY A 337 1.72 5.88 2.98
CA GLY A 337 2.33 5.04 1.95
C GLY A 337 2.43 3.57 2.36
N THR A 338 3.38 2.83 1.78
CA THR A 338 3.50 1.38 1.95
C THR A 338 3.82 0.92 3.37
N ILE A 339 4.26 1.84 4.23
CA ILE A 339 4.41 1.62 5.67
C ILE A 339 3.07 1.26 6.36
N GLY A 340 1.94 1.69 5.78
CA GLY A 340 0.59 1.37 6.24
C GLY A 340 0.23 -0.12 6.20
N GLN A 341 1.04 -0.97 5.56
CA GLN A 341 0.87 -2.44 5.58
C GLN A 341 0.91 -3.04 6.99
N GLY A 342 1.37 -2.30 8.00
CA GLY A 342 1.28 -2.70 9.39
C GLY A 342 -0.15 -2.78 9.94
N VAL A 343 -1.15 -2.29 9.20
CA VAL A 343 -2.58 -2.39 9.53
C VAL A 343 -3.24 -3.44 8.62
N PRO A 344 -3.38 -4.69 9.08
CA PRO A 344 -3.85 -5.77 8.21
C PRO A 344 -5.36 -5.77 7.95
N GLY A 345 -6.16 -5.12 8.79
CA GLY A 345 -7.63 -5.14 8.71
C GLY A 345 -8.25 -6.31 9.47
N LEU A 346 -9.50 -6.66 9.13
CA LEU A 346 -10.23 -7.77 9.76
C LEU A 346 -9.61 -9.14 9.44
N GLN A 347 -9.02 -9.31 8.26
CA GLN A 347 -8.48 -10.58 7.77
C GLN A 347 -9.44 -11.77 7.93
N LYS A 348 -10.75 -11.55 7.73
CA LYS A 348 -11.82 -12.53 7.95
C LYS A 348 -11.53 -13.90 7.30
N PHE A 349 -10.90 -13.89 6.13
CA PHE A 349 -10.49 -15.10 5.38
C PHE A 349 -8.97 -15.21 5.20
N GLY A 350 -8.18 -14.59 6.09
CA GLY A 350 -6.72 -14.53 5.99
C GLY A 350 -6.19 -13.55 4.93
N ILE A 351 -7.07 -12.86 4.20
CA ILE A 351 -6.72 -11.85 3.20
C ILE A 351 -6.58 -10.48 3.90
N GLY A 352 -5.37 -9.91 3.86
CA GLY A 352 -5.08 -8.60 4.42
C GLY A 352 -5.28 -7.45 3.42
N SER A 353 -5.12 -6.22 3.92
CA SER A 353 -5.19 -5.00 3.12
C SER A 353 -4.11 -4.94 2.01
N ASN A 354 -4.42 -4.24 0.91
CA ASN A 354 -3.45 -3.92 -0.15
C ASN A 354 -2.61 -2.66 0.16
N SER A 355 -2.49 -2.33 1.45
CA SER A 355 -1.79 -1.12 1.93
C SER A 355 -0.29 -1.11 1.65
N GLY A 356 0.31 -2.27 1.30
CA GLY A 356 1.70 -2.39 0.87
C GLY A 356 1.96 -1.93 -0.57
N ALA A 357 0.92 -1.57 -1.34
CA ALA A 357 1.00 -1.11 -2.72
C ALA A 357 0.33 0.25 -2.93
N VAL A 358 0.68 0.96 -4.01
CA VAL A 358 0.20 2.33 -4.28
C VAL A 358 -1.32 2.43 -4.33
N HIS A 359 -1.99 1.52 -5.05
CA HIS A 359 -3.45 1.54 -5.20
C HIS A 359 -4.22 1.41 -3.88
N GLY A 360 -3.69 0.68 -2.89
CA GLY A 360 -4.28 0.62 -1.56
C GLY A 360 -3.87 1.82 -0.70
N ALA A 361 -2.57 2.11 -0.64
CA ALA A 361 -2.02 3.14 0.23
C ALA A 361 -2.53 4.56 -0.09
N ARG A 362 -2.90 4.84 -1.34
CA ARG A 362 -3.42 6.15 -1.75
C ARG A 362 -4.78 6.50 -1.12
N TYR A 363 -5.61 5.49 -0.85
CA TYR A 363 -6.89 5.69 -0.13
C TYR A 363 -6.68 5.78 1.38
N ASN A 364 -5.72 5.03 1.91
CA ASN A 364 -5.31 5.12 3.31
C ASN A 364 -4.90 6.54 3.69
N ALA A 365 -4.15 7.23 2.82
CA ALA A 365 -3.75 8.62 3.04
C ALA A 365 -4.96 9.56 3.17
N ARG A 366 -6.04 9.35 2.39
CA ARG A 366 -7.28 10.14 2.52
C ARG A 366 -7.96 9.89 3.86
N LEU A 367 -8.05 8.62 4.29
CA LEU A 367 -8.62 8.26 5.60
C LEU A 367 -7.83 8.85 6.77
N MET A 368 -6.50 8.66 6.72
CA MET A 368 -5.55 9.18 7.70
C MET A 368 -5.67 10.70 7.85
N VAL A 369 -5.68 11.44 6.73
CA VAL A 369 -5.78 12.91 6.77
C VAL A 369 -7.13 13.37 7.32
N LYS A 370 -8.24 12.69 6.99
CA LYS A 370 -9.55 13.01 7.58
C LYS A 370 -9.60 12.76 9.08
N ASP A 371 -8.94 11.71 9.57
CA ASP A 371 -8.82 11.44 11.00
C ASP A 371 -7.95 12.49 11.71
N LEU A 372 -6.77 12.78 11.16
CA LEU A 372 -5.86 13.82 11.65
C LEU A 372 -6.58 15.17 11.75
N ALA A 373 -7.27 15.57 10.69
CA ALA A 373 -8.00 16.84 10.63
C ALA A 373 -9.05 16.96 11.75
N ARG A 374 -9.80 15.90 12.01
CA ARG A 374 -10.81 15.86 13.08
C ARG A 374 -10.17 15.88 14.47
N ARG A 375 -9.23 14.97 14.74
CA ARG A 375 -8.68 14.75 16.10
C ARG A 375 -7.73 15.84 16.54
N HIS A 376 -6.86 16.32 15.64
CA HIS A 376 -5.74 17.19 16.02
C HIS A 376 -5.95 18.65 15.60
N LEU A 377 -6.87 18.91 14.66
CA LEU A 377 -7.13 20.26 14.14
C LEU A 377 -8.58 20.72 14.35
N GLY A 378 -9.48 19.87 14.88
CA GLY A 378 -10.87 20.21 15.16
C GLY A 378 -11.69 20.53 13.91
N LEU A 379 -11.27 20.05 12.73
CA LEU A 379 -11.97 20.28 11.48
C LEU A 379 -13.14 19.31 11.32
N GLU A 380 -14.34 19.85 11.21
CA GLU A 380 -15.52 19.09 10.81
C GLU A 380 -15.54 18.94 9.28
N ILE A 381 -15.69 17.70 8.83
CA ILE A 381 -15.77 17.37 7.41
C ILE A 381 -17.24 17.16 7.08
N PRO A 382 -17.84 17.96 6.18
CA PRO A 382 -19.24 17.80 5.83
C PRO A 382 -19.45 16.48 5.10
N HIS A 383 -20.57 15.84 5.42
CA HIS A 383 -21.00 14.57 4.88
C HIS A 383 -22.40 14.73 4.28
N PRO A 384 -22.65 14.27 3.05
CA PRO A 384 -23.95 14.45 2.41
C PRO A 384 -25.02 13.57 3.06
N ILE A 385 -26.26 14.06 3.01
CA ILE A 385 -27.46 13.26 3.31
C ILE A 385 -27.88 12.52 2.05
N ILE A 386 -28.17 11.24 2.18
CA ILE A 386 -28.65 10.39 1.09
C ILE A 386 -30.18 10.35 1.16
N PRO A 387 -30.90 10.70 0.08
CA PRO A 387 -32.34 10.56 0.03
C PRO A 387 -32.77 9.10 0.26
N PRO A 388 -33.83 8.84 1.06
CA PRO A 388 -34.31 7.48 1.34
C PRO A 388 -34.51 6.61 0.08
N ALA A 389 -35.07 7.20 -0.99
CA ALA A 389 -35.35 6.50 -2.24
C ALA A 389 -34.09 6.12 -3.05
N GLU A 390 -32.94 6.75 -2.78
CA GLU A 390 -31.69 6.51 -3.49
C GLU A 390 -30.74 5.59 -2.72
N LEU A 391 -31.01 5.33 -1.44
CA LEU A 391 -30.07 4.67 -0.53
C LEU A 391 -29.64 3.27 -1.00
N VAL A 392 -30.60 2.45 -1.43
CA VAL A 392 -30.30 1.08 -1.89
C VAL A 392 -29.48 1.12 -3.17
N THR A 393 -29.89 1.92 -4.16
CA THR A 393 -29.17 2.10 -5.43
C THR A 393 -27.75 2.62 -5.19
N TYR A 394 -27.59 3.62 -4.32
CA TYR A 394 -26.28 4.16 -3.94
C TYR A 394 -25.33 3.10 -3.38
N LEU A 395 -25.80 2.25 -2.44
CA LEU A 395 -24.97 1.20 -1.86
C LEU A 395 -24.60 0.12 -2.89
N LEU A 396 -25.52 -0.24 -3.78
CA LEU A 396 -25.26 -1.22 -4.84
C LEU A 396 -24.32 -0.68 -5.91
N ASP A 397 -24.43 0.61 -6.27
CA ASP A 397 -23.51 1.30 -7.17
C ASP A 397 -22.09 1.32 -6.60
N GLU A 398 -21.95 1.65 -5.31
CA GLU A 398 -20.65 1.62 -4.62
C GLU A 398 -20.07 0.20 -4.61
N LEU A 399 -20.86 -0.82 -4.27
CA LEU A 399 -20.42 -2.22 -4.31
C LEU A 399 -19.98 -2.67 -5.72
N SER A 400 -20.61 -2.13 -6.76
CA SER A 400 -20.36 -2.55 -8.14
C SER A 400 -19.20 -1.82 -8.80
N THR A 401 -18.88 -0.60 -8.36
CA THR A 401 -17.95 0.28 -9.11
C THR A 401 -16.98 1.12 -8.25
N ALA A 402 -17.13 1.18 -6.92
CA ALA A 402 -16.29 2.03 -6.08
C ALA A 402 -14.83 1.53 -6.02
N PRO A 403 -13.86 2.30 -6.53
CA PRO A 403 -12.48 1.84 -6.62
C PRO A 403 -11.83 1.66 -5.25
N GLU A 404 -12.32 2.34 -4.20
CA GLU A 404 -11.87 2.14 -2.82
C GLU A 404 -12.18 0.72 -2.32
N LEU A 405 -13.40 0.23 -2.54
CA LEU A 405 -13.83 -1.10 -2.08
C LEU A 405 -13.11 -2.20 -2.86
N TRP A 406 -12.93 -1.99 -4.17
CA TRP A 406 -12.31 -2.96 -5.06
C TRP A 406 -10.78 -3.06 -4.92
N ASN A 407 -10.11 -1.94 -4.65
CA ASN A 407 -8.66 -1.96 -4.41
C ASN A 407 -8.30 -2.38 -2.98
N GLN A 408 -9.25 -2.33 -2.04
CA GLN A 408 -9.06 -2.65 -0.62
C GLN A 408 -10.16 -3.59 -0.11
N GLN A 409 -10.35 -4.71 -0.80
CA GLN A 409 -11.37 -5.70 -0.46
C GLN A 409 -11.23 -6.20 0.99
N GLY A 410 -12.34 -6.30 1.70
CA GLY A 410 -12.40 -6.69 3.11
C GLY A 410 -11.67 -5.75 4.08
N TYR A 411 -11.21 -4.59 3.59
CA TYR A 411 -10.47 -3.61 4.39
C TYR A 411 -11.17 -2.25 4.44
N LEU A 412 -11.56 -1.71 3.29
CA LEU A 412 -12.34 -0.48 3.23
C LEU A 412 -13.81 -0.80 2.97
N ALA A 413 -14.68 -0.01 3.60
CA ALA A 413 -16.12 -0.09 3.43
C ALA A 413 -16.70 1.30 3.14
N ARG A 414 -17.84 1.32 2.45
CA ARG A 414 -18.70 2.49 2.35
C ARG A 414 -19.72 2.43 3.47
N ALA A 415 -19.77 3.43 4.34
CA ALA A 415 -20.67 3.45 5.48
C ALA A 415 -21.73 4.54 5.37
N VAL A 416 -22.94 4.20 5.81
CA VAL A 416 -24.07 5.11 5.99
C VAL A 416 -24.61 4.95 7.41
N ILE A 417 -25.00 6.07 8.02
CA ILE A 417 -25.50 6.09 9.40
C ILE A 417 -26.81 6.87 9.51
N ARG A 418 -27.62 6.49 10.49
CA ARG A 418 -28.86 7.17 10.85
C ARG A 418 -28.57 8.34 11.79
N GLU A 419 -28.99 9.53 11.40
CA GLU A 419 -28.93 10.72 12.25
C GLU A 419 -30.09 10.76 13.25
N GLY A 420 -29.97 11.64 14.26
CA GLY A 420 -30.99 11.80 15.30
C GLY A 420 -32.36 12.26 14.78
N ASP A 421 -32.38 12.98 13.67
CA ASP A 421 -33.59 13.41 12.96
C ASP A 421 -34.20 12.32 12.06
N GLY A 422 -33.53 11.17 11.98
CA GLY A 422 -33.95 10.02 11.16
C GLY A 422 -33.46 10.05 9.72
N SER A 423 -32.73 11.09 9.29
CA SER A 423 -32.09 11.12 7.98
C SER A 423 -30.91 10.13 7.91
N THR A 424 -30.49 9.78 6.68
CA THR A 424 -29.35 8.91 6.45
C THR A 424 -28.17 9.71 5.90
N ARG A 425 -27.05 9.69 6.60
CA ARG A 425 -25.81 10.39 6.23
C ARG A 425 -24.80 9.42 5.63
N ASP A 426 -24.13 9.81 4.55
CA ASP A 426 -22.95 9.13 4.02
C ASP A 426 -21.76 9.38 4.96
N GLU A 427 -21.41 8.41 5.80
CA GLU A 427 -20.23 8.48 6.66
C GLU A 427 -18.93 8.42 5.84
N GLY A 428 -19.01 8.10 4.55
CA GLY A 428 -17.88 8.06 3.66
C GLY A 428 -17.27 6.67 3.54
N ILE A 429 -16.06 6.62 3.00
CA ILE A 429 -15.19 5.45 3.11
C ILE A 429 -14.64 5.39 4.53
N VAL A 430 -14.65 4.20 5.12
CA VAL A 430 -14.17 3.90 6.48
C VAL A 430 -13.26 2.68 6.47
N ALA A 431 -12.39 2.55 7.48
CA ALA A 431 -11.71 1.29 7.76
C ALA A 431 -12.74 0.32 8.36
N LEU A 432 -12.97 -0.82 7.70
CA LEU A 432 -14.04 -1.74 8.07
C LEU A 432 -13.86 -2.30 9.49
N ALA A 433 -12.63 -2.66 9.86
CA ALA A 433 -12.31 -3.16 11.20
C ALA A 433 -12.70 -2.15 12.30
N ASP A 434 -12.31 -0.89 12.13
CA ASP A 434 -12.66 0.19 13.07
C ASP A 434 -14.18 0.39 13.16
N TRP A 435 -14.87 0.43 12.02
CA TRP A 435 -16.32 0.62 11.99
C TRP A 435 -17.08 -0.51 12.68
N VAL A 436 -16.59 -1.75 12.54
CA VAL A 436 -17.18 -2.94 13.18
C VAL A 436 -16.96 -2.93 14.69
N ASP A 437 -15.77 -2.57 15.14
CA ASP A 437 -15.39 -2.60 16.56
C ASP A 437 -15.96 -1.42 17.35
N ARG A 438 -16.06 -0.23 16.74
CA ARG A 438 -16.52 0.97 17.45
C ARG A 438 -18.03 1.03 17.59
N SER A 439 -18.49 1.53 18.74
CA SER A 439 -19.88 1.91 18.91
C SER A 439 -20.22 3.15 18.08
N GLY A 440 -21.48 3.24 17.67
CA GLY A 440 -21.96 4.37 16.86
C GLY A 440 -23.44 4.25 16.53
N PRO A 441 -23.99 5.24 15.80
CA PRO A 441 -25.39 5.22 15.38
C PRO A 441 -25.72 3.99 14.55
N ASP A 442 -27.00 3.65 14.50
CA ASP A 442 -27.50 2.60 13.63
C ASP A 442 -27.11 2.90 12.18
N GLY A 443 -26.75 1.88 11.42
CA GLY A 443 -26.18 2.09 10.09
C GLY A 443 -25.75 0.81 9.39
N VAL A 444 -25.33 0.97 8.15
CA VAL A 444 -24.85 -0.11 7.28
C VAL A 444 -23.49 0.28 6.72
N ALA A 445 -22.53 -0.65 6.76
CA ALA A 445 -21.29 -0.56 6.01
C ALA A 445 -21.24 -1.66 4.96
N VAL A 446 -20.98 -1.32 3.69
CA VAL A 446 -20.88 -2.28 2.59
C VAL A 446 -19.43 -2.39 2.12
N ALA A 447 -18.98 -3.62 1.88
CA ALA A 447 -17.64 -3.93 1.40
C ALA A 447 -17.69 -5.02 0.33
N VAL A 448 -16.67 -5.03 -0.54
CA VAL A 448 -16.38 -6.16 -1.42
C VAL A 448 -15.39 -7.06 -0.69
N GLU A 449 -15.67 -8.36 -0.61
CA GLU A 449 -14.82 -9.35 0.05
C GLU A 449 -14.51 -10.51 -0.90
N THR A 450 -13.34 -11.11 -0.72
CA THR A 450 -13.01 -12.43 -1.27
C THR A 450 -13.04 -13.43 -0.12
N ASP A 451 -13.78 -14.52 -0.28
CA ASP A 451 -13.86 -15.57 0.74
C ASP A 451 -12.66 -16.55 0.70
N ASP A 452 -12.69 -17.58 1.55
CA ASP A 452 -11.65 -18.61 1.63
C ASP A 452 -11.59 -19.53 0.39
N GLN A 453 -12.59 -19.48 -0.49
CA GLN A 453 -12.63 -20.19 -1.78
C GLN A 453 -12.24 -19.29 -2.97
N GLY A 454 -11.90 -18.02 -2.73
CA GLY A 454 -11.57 -17.07 -3.79
C GLY A 454 -12.80 -16.42 -4.47
N VAL A 455 -14.01 -16.60 -3.92
CA VAL A 455 -15.22 -16.01 -4.48
C VAL A 455 -15.38 -14.58 -4.01
N ILE A 456 -15.34 -13.65 -4.96
CA ILE A 456 -15.61 -12.24 -4.73
C ILE A 456 -17.13 -12.02 -4.57
N ARG A 457 -17.53 -11.42 -3.45
CA ARG A 457 -18.93 -11.16 -3.09
C ARG A 457 -19.10 -9.82 -2.37
N PRO A 458 -20.27 -9.18 -2.48
CA PRO A 458 -20.59 -8.02 -1.67
C PRO A 458 -21.07 -8.46 -0.28
N VAL A 459 -20.71 -7.70 0.74
CA VAL A 459 -21.06 -7.97 2.14
C VAL A 459 -21.55 -6.70 2.79
N ALA A 460 -22.67 -6.79 3.52
CA ALA A 460 -23.21 -5.67 4.29
C ALA A 460 -23.12 -5.94 5.80
N TYR A 461 -22.54 -5.02 6.54
CA TYR A 461 -22.38 -5.05 7.99
C TYR A 461 -23.43 -4.14 8.62
N ARG A 462 -24.23 -4.68 9.54
CA ARG A 462 -25.31 -3.94 10.17
C ARG A 462 -24.97 -3.57 11.61
N ARG A 463 -25.00 -2.27 11.91
CA ARG A 463 -24.94 -1.75 13.28
C ARG A 463 -26.33 -1.40 13.77
N SER A 464 -26.69 -1.92 14.95
CA SER A 464 -27.97 -1.61 15.61
C SER A 464 -27.82 -1.60 17.13
N GLY A 465 -28.30 -0.55 17.79
CA GLY A 465 -28.18 -0.36 19.23
C GLY A 465 -26.72 -0.22 19.65
N GLY A 466 -25.93 0.52 18.88
CA GLY A 466 -24.53 0.82 19.21
C GLY A 466 -23.52 -0.28 18.92
N ARG A 467 -23.90 -1.42 18.32
CA ARG A 467 -22.98 -2.54 18.02
C ARG A 467 -23.30 -3.20 16.69
N VAL A 468 -22.29 -3.73 16.01
CA VAL A 468 -22.49 -4.59 14.85
C VAL A 468 -23.15 -5.90 15.28
N ARG A 469 -24.27 -6.25 14.63
CA ARG A 469 -25.08 -7.43 14.95
C ARG A 469 -24.76 -8.64 14.08
N GLY A 470 -23.99 -8.44 13.01
CA GLY A 470 -23.59 -9.44 12.05
C GLY A 470 -23.32 -8.81 10.70
N ASP A 471 -22.73 -9.60 9.82
CA ASP A 471 -22.60 -9.34 8.40
C ASP A 471 -23.64 -10.16 7.61
N THR A 472 -23.96 -9.69 6.41
CA THR A 472 -24.88 -10.34 5.48
C THR A 472 -24.18 -10.39 4.12
N PRO A 473 -23.53 -11.54 3.80
CA PRO A 473 -23.02 -11.78 2.46
C PRO A 473 -24.18 -11.86 1.48
N LEU A 474 -24.13 -11.12 0.38
CA LEU A 474 -25.09 -11.29 -0.73
C LEU A 474 -24.51 -12.24 -1.78
N PRO A 475 -25.34 -12.80 -2.67
CA PRO A 475 -24.87 -13.69 -3.73
C PRO A 475 -23.76 -13.04 -4.59
N PRO A 476 -22.76 -13.79 -5.04
CA PRO A 476 -21.81 -13.28 -6.02
C PRO A 476 -22.50 -13.11 -7.40
N HIS A 477 -21.97 -12.21 -8.21
CA HIS A 477 -22.35 -12.07 -9.62
C HIS A 477 -21.13 -12.40 -10.50
N PRO A 478 -21.26 -13.20 -11.58
CA PRO A 478 -20.11 -13.59 -12.43
C PRO A 478 -19.36 -12.42 -13.07
N LEU A 479 -20.05 -11.30 -13.29
CA LEU A 479 -19.47 -10.05 -13.80
C LEU A 479 -19.26 -8.98 -12.72
N HIS A 480 -19.49 -9.34 -11.45
CA HIS A 480 -19.40 -8.44 -10.31
C HIS A 480 -20.27 -7.16 -10.38
N ASP A 481 -21.37 -7.23 -11.12
CA ASP A 481 -22.40 -6.21 -11.17
C ASP A 481 -23.51 -6.59 -10.19
N PHE A 482 -23.66 -5.83 -9.11
CA PHE A 482 -24.61 -6.11 -8.04
C PHE A 482 -25.89 -5.28 -8.19
N ARG A 483 -26.13 -4.66 -9.35
CA ARG A 483 -27.34 -3.86 -9.64
C ARG A 483 -28.41 -4.72 -10.28
N THR A 484 -28.77 -5.82 -9.61
CA THR A 484 -29.83 -6.72 -10.06
C THR A 484 -31.03 -6.63 -9.11
N ALA A 485 -32.22 -6.97 -9.60
CA ALA A 485 -33.45 -6.96 -8.80
C ALA A 485 -33.34 -7.83 -7.52
N ASP A 486 -32.56 -8.93 -7.57
CA ASP A 486 -32.33 -9.77 -6.40
C ASP A 486 -31.45 -9.07 -5.35
N HIS A 487 -30.38 -8.38 -5.78
CA HIS A 487 -29.54 -7.60 -4.88
C HIS A 487 -30.28 -6.40 -4.30
N GLU A 488 -31.11 -5.72 -5.10
CA GLU A 488 -31.98 -4.63 -4.64
C GLU A 488 -32.92 -5.10 -3.53
N ARG A 489 -33.59 -6.24 -3.71
CA ARG A 489 -34.45 -6.84 -2.69
C ARG A 489 -33.68 -7.14 -1.40
N LEU A 490 -32.55 -7.84 -1.50
CA LEU A 490 -31.75 -8.23 -0.33
C LEU A 490 -31.15 -7.01 0.39
N MET A 491 -30.65 -6.02 -0.35
CA MET A 491 -30.11 -4.79 0.24
C MET A 491 -31.21 -3.97 0.91
N THR A 492 -32.42 -3.95 0.35
CA THR A 492 -33.58 -3.31 0.99
C THR A 492 -33.89 -3.94 2.35
N GLU A 493 -33.85 -5.26 2.46
CA GLU A 493 -34.03 -5.98 3.73
C GLU A 493 -32.94 -5.62 4.75
N VAL A 494 -31.67 -5.58 4.30
CA VAL A 494 -30.53 -5.17 5.16
C VAL A 494 -30.73 -3.76 5.69
N VAL A 495 -31.00 -2.79 4.82
CA VAL A 495 -31.19 -1.37 5.16
C VAL A 495 -32.38 -1.20 6.11
N ALA A 496 -33.53 -1.82 5.82
CA ALA A 496 -34.71 -1.75 6.67
C ALA A 496 -34.44 -2.34 8.07
N SER A 497 -33.73 -3.46 8.14
CA SER A 497 -33.37 -4.10 9.41
C SER A 497 -32.37 -3.29 10.25
N ALA A 498 -31.64 -2.36 9.62
CA ALA A 498 -30.76 -1.40 10.28
C ALA A 498 -31.49 -0.15 10.79
N GLY A 499 -32.82 -0.08 10.64
CA GLY A 499 -33.61 1.09 11.01
C GLY A 499 -33.44 2.29 10.07
N LEU A 500 -32.80 2.08 8.91
CA LEU A 500 -32.68 3.09 7.87
C LEU A 500 -33.94 3.08 7.00
N SER A 501 -34.42 4.27 6.64
CA SER A 501 -35.61 4.44 5.80
C SER A 501 -35.19 4.37 4.33
N ALA A 502 -35.64 3.33 3.62
CA ALA A 502 -35.53 3.22 2.16
C ALA A 502 -36.79 3.70 1.41
N LEU A 503 -37.84 4.03 2.17
CA LEU A 503 -39.12 4.55 1.68
C LEU A 503 -39.37 5.85 2.43
N GLY A 504 -39.40 6.97 1.71
CA GLY A 504 -39.67 8.28 2.30
C GLY A 504 -40.92 8.21 3.18
N ARG A 505 -40.86 8.77 4.39
CA ARG A 505 -42.10 9.08 5.12
C ARG A 505 -42.87 10.06 4.22
N ALA A 506 -43.99 9.62 3.69
CA ALA A 506 -44.95 10.46 2.97
C ALA A 506 -45.49 11.55 3.90
#